data_AF-G7HYI7-F1
#
_entry.id   AF-G7HYI7-F1
#
_cell.length_a   1.000
_cell.length_b   1.000
_cell.length_c   1.000
_cell.angle_alpha   90.00
_cell.angle_beta   90.00
_cell.angle_gamma   90.00
#
_symmetry.space_group_name_H-M   'P 1'
#
loop_
_entity.id
_entity.type
_entity.pdbx_description
1 polymer ?
#
loop_
_entity_poly.entity_id
_entity_poly.type
_entity_poly.pdbx_seq_one_letter_code
_entity_poly.pdbx_strand_id
1 'polypeptide(L)'
;MALHREPQMPELKKPPWIWVWLILATGGFALLAVYFNWDEIPDPFPSHWNARGEADAFTEKTWQQMFLMFGLPTLIFTATVAGSFAFMHQHAKHLRGEDWKIARSRAMTNSMLKPLGLWMFVLNLIIVASIYFSITTVEIFSPLLIVGLILVVVALLWQMAGVQKWVDEQYPDPKISKHMKWGMFYYNPEDPNMMVHRDLNSTFNMAHKGSWVAMGALLGLPVILVAVLSIATL
;
A
#
# COMPACT_ATOMS: atom_id res chain seq x y z
N MET A 1 1.32 9.76 -39.81
CA MET A 1 2.51 8.88 -39.81
C MET A 1 3.17 9.04 -38.45
N ALA A 2 2.76 8.25 -37.45
CA ALA A 2 3.37 8.30 -36.13
C ALA A 2 4.71 7.57 -36.22
N LEU A 3 5.80 8.28 -35.94
CA LEU A 3 7.14 7.69 -35.84
C LEU A 3 7.06 6.58 -34.79
N HIS A 4 7.08 5.31 -35.24
CA HIS A 4 7.38 4.18 -34.36
C HIS A 4 8.83 4.33 -33.91
N ARG A 5 9.03 5.15 -32.86
CA ARG A 5 10.28 5.15 -32.12
C ARG A 5 10.34 3.79 -31.44
N GLU A 6 11.32 2.97 -31.82
CA GLU A 6 11.56 1.74 -31.07
C GLU A 6 11.71 2.11 -29.58
N PRO A 7 10.94 1.49 -28.68
CA PRO A 7 10.97 1.86 -27.28
C PRO A 7 12.38 1.64 -26.74
N GLN A 8 13.06 2.74 -26.42
CA GLN A 8 14.40 2.71 -25.88
C GLN A 8 14.40 1.83 -24.63
N MET A 9 15.22 0.78 -24.61
CA MET A 9 15.30 -0.14 -23.47
C MET A 9 15.85 0.63 -22.26
N PRO A 10 15.04 0.86 -21.21
CA PRO A 10 15.52 1.58 -20.05
C PRO A 10 16.49 0.70 -19.26
N GLU A 11 17.52 1.33 -18.71
CA GLU A 11 18.37 0.70 -17.72
C GLU A 11 17.57 0.42 -16.45
N LEU A 12 17.71 -0.77 -15.88
CA LEU A 12 17.04 -1.13 -14.64
C LEU A 12 17.74 -0.47 -13.45
N LYS A 13 17.02 0.41 -12.75
CA LYS A 13 17.55 1.13 -11.58
C LYS A 13 17.59 0.22 -10.35
N LYS A 14 18.55 0.49 -9.47
CA LYS A 14 18.64 -0.16 -8.15
C LYS A 14 17.47 0.30 -7.26
N PRO A 15 16.94 -0.59 -6.40
CA PRO A 15 15.92 -0.19 -5.44
C PRO A 15 16.41 0.92 -4.49
N PRO A 16 15.56 1.91 -4.17
CA PRO A 16 15.90 3.00 -3.26
C PRO A 16 15.81 2.51 -1.80
N TRP A 17 16.79 1.71 -1.36
CA TRP A 17 16.86 1.12 -0.03
C TRP A 17 16.82 2.12 1.13
N ILE A 18 17.05 3.41 0.87
CA ILE A 18 16.86 4.48 1.85
C ILE A 18 15.46 4.45 2.50
N TRP A 19 14.41 4.10 1.75
CA TRP A 19 13.05 4.02 2.32
C TRP A 19 12.90 2.93 3.37
N VAL A 20 13.61 1.80 3.21
CA VAL A 20 13.63 0.73 4.21
C VAL A 20 14.26 1.22 5.51
N TRP A 21 15.38 1.93 5.42
CA TRP A 21 16.04 2.52 6.58
C TRP A 21 15.21 3.61 7.24
N LEU A 22 14.52 4.45 6.46
CA LEU A 22 13.63 5.48 6.98
C LEU A 22 12.44 4.87 7.74
N ILE A 23 11.86 3.77 7.25
CA ILE A 23 10.78 3.05 7.97
C ILE A 23 11.32 2.50 9.29
N LEU A 24 12.45 1.79 9.29
CA LEU A 24 13.07 1.30 10.53
C LEU A 24 13.37 2.44 11.51
N ALA A 25 13.89 3.57 11.01
CA ALA A 25 14.17 4.73 11.83
C ALA A 25 12.90 5.27 12.50
N THR A 26 11.75 5.31 11.81
CA THR A 26 10.49 5.78 12.43
C THR A 26 10.04 4.92 13.61
N GLY A 27 10.18 3.58 13.54
CA GLY A 27 9.89 2.72 14.70
C GLY A 27 10.88 2.94 15.85
N GLY A 28 12.17 3.11 15.54
CA GLY A 28 13.19 3.45 16.52
C GLY A 28 12.93 4.79 17.21
N PHE A 29 12.56 5.83 16.45
CA PHE A 29 12.19 7.13 16.99
C PHE A 29 10.91 7.06 17.84
N ALA A 30 9.92 6.27 17.45
CA ALA A 30 8.71 6.09 18.25
C ALA A 30 9.01 5.43 19.60
N LEU A 31 9.85 4.40 19.62
CA LEU A 31 10.30 3.76 20.86
C LEU A 31 11.15 4.71 21.73
N LEU A 32 11.96 5.56 21.10
CA LEU A 32 12.71 6.60 21.82
C LEU A 32 11.78 7.65 22.43
N ALA A 33 10.72 8.05 21.71
CA ALA A 33 9.69 8.94 22.24
C ALA A 33 8.97 8.30 23.44
N VAL A 34 8.62 7.02 23.37
CA VAL A 34 8.07 6.25 24.50
C VAL A 34 9.03 6.24 25.69
N TYR A 35 10.32 6.07 25.46
CA TYR A 35 11.33 6.10 26.51
C TYR A 35 11.37 7.43 27.26
N PHE A 36 11.34 8.56 26.53
CA PHE A 36 11.37 9.87 27.16
C PHE A 36 10.06 10.26 27.84
N ASN A 37 8.93 9.68 27.44
CA ASN A 37 7.61 9.98 27.99
C ASN A 37 7.03 8.79 28.77
N TRP A 38 7.89 7.92 29.30
CA TRP A 38 7.48 6.68 29.96
C TRP A 38 6.53 6.90 31.14
N ASP A 39 6.78 7.96 31.90
CA ASP A 39 6.00 8.32 33.10
C ASP A 39 4.62 8.90 32.74
N GLU A 40 4.46 9.45 31.54
CA GLU A 40 3.18 10.01 31.06
C GLU A 40 2.21 8.93 30.56
N ILE A 41 2.73 7.77 30.15
CA ILE A 41 1.91 6.65 29.67
C ILE A 41 1.21 5.99 30.87
N PRO A 42 -0.14 5.87 30.87
CA PRO A 42 -0.87 5.19 31.95
C PRO A 42 -0.47 3.72 32.10
N ASP A 43 -0.61 3.18 33.32
CA ASP A 43 -0.50 1.75 33.57
C ASP A 43 -1.76 1.24 34.30
N PRO A 44 -2.62 0.46 33.64
CA PRO A 44 -2.53 0.01 32.24
C PRO A 44 -2.90 1.12 31.23
N PHE A 45 -2.41 1.02 29.99
CA PHE A 45 -2.75 1.94 28.90
C PHE A 45 -3.89 1.39 28.04
N PRO A 46 -4.70 2.25 27.39
CA PRO A 46 -5.78 1.80 26.50
C PRO A 46 -5.20 1.11 25.26
N SER A 47 -5.73 -0.07 24.92
CA SER A 47 -5.27 -0.88 23.77
C SER A 47 -6.37 -1.23 22.78
N HIS A 48 -7.63 -0.98 23.11
CA HIS A 48 -8.76 -1.08 22.21
C HIS A 48 -9.76 0.05 22.47
N TRP A 49 -10.48 0.45 21.41
CA TRP A 49 -11.50 1.50 21.43
C TRP A 49 -12.77 1.00 20.75
N ASN A 50 -13.92 1.26 21.39
CA ASN A 50 -15.22 0.93 20.83
C ASN A 50 -15.61 1.88 19.69
N ALA A 51 -16.76 1.63 19.05
CA ALA A 51 -17.26 2.46 17.95
C ALA A 51 -17.57 3.94 18.33
N ARG A 52 -17.66 4.25 19.63
CA ARG A 52 -17.84 5.62 20.15
C ARG A 52 -16.51 6.32 20.40
N GLY A 53 -15.38 5.64 20.20
CA GLY A 53 -14.05 6.15 20.49
C GLY A 53 -13.68 6.08 21.97
N GLU A 54 -14.43 5.33 22.78
CA GLU A 54 -14.13 5.13 24.20
C GLU A 54 -13.24 3.91 24.36
N ALA A 55 -12.23 3.98 25.23
CA ALA A 55 -11.39 2.84 25.55
C ALA A 55 -12.19 1.78 26.32
N ASP A 56 -12.17 0.54 25.83
CA ASP A 56 -12.90 -0.60 26.42
C ASP A 56 -11.99 -1.83 26.68
N ALA A 57 -10.72 -1.78 26.27
CA ALA A 57 -9.69 -2.72 26.70
C ALA A 57 -8.36 -2.02 27.01
N PHE A 58 -7.62 -2.60 27.96
CA PHE A 58 -6.39 -2.04 28.52
C PHE A 58 -5.28 -3.09 28.59
N THR A 59 -4.03 -2.66 28.58
CA THR A 59 -2.85 -3.54 28.59
C THR A 59 -1.79 -3.02 29.55
N GLU A 60 -1.11 -3.95 30.24
CA GLU A 60 -0.04 -3.63 31.19
C GLU A 60 1.12 -2.89 30.53
N LYS A 61 1.61 -1.84 31.21
CA LYS A 61 2.72 -1.03 30.72
C LYS A 61 4.05 -1.76 30.91
N THR A 62 4.47 -2.48 29.87
CA THR A 62 5.79 -3.15 29.83
C THR A 62 6.55 -2.82 28.55
N TRP A 63 7.88 -2.90 28.61
CA TRP A 63 8.73 -2.71 27.43
C TRP A 63 8.42 -3.70 26.31
N GLN A 64 8.10 -4.95 26.66
CA GLN A 64 7.70 -5.96 25.68
C GLN A 64 6.48 -5.50 24.88
N GLN A 65 5.47 -4.93 25.55
CA GLN A 65 4.27 -4.43 24.86
C GLN A 65 4.58 -3.22 23.97
N MET A 66 5.47 -2.32 24.40
CA MET A 66 5.88 -1.19 23.54
C MET A 66 6.65 -1.66 22.30
N PHE A 67 7.56 -2.63 22.45
CA PHE A 67 8.25 -3.23 21.30
C PHE A 67 7.29 -3.93 20.34
N LEU A 68 6.28 -4.65 20.86
CA LEU A 68 5.27 -5.26 20.01
C LEU A 68 4.40 -4.21 19.32
N MET A 69 3.92 -3.21 20.05
CA MET A 69 2.98 -2.22 19.52
C MET A 69 3.59 -1.29 18.46
N PHE A 70 4.84 -0.85 18.65
CA PHE A 70 5.53 0.04 17.70
C PHE A 70 6.44 -0.71 16.73
N GLY A 71 7.14 -1.73 17.24
CA GLY A 71 8.14 -2.48 16.48
C GLY A 71 7.51 -3.44 15.49
N LEU A 72 6.45 -4.18 15.86
CA LEU A 72 5.86 -5.17 14.96
C LEU A 72 5.29 -4.54 13.68
N PRO A 73 4.46 -3.47 13.72
CA PRO A 73 4.01 -2.81 12.50
C PRO A 73 5.19 -2.29 11.67
N THR A 74 6.17 -1.65 12.30
CA THR A 74 7.36 -1.13 11.61
C THR A 74 8.14 -2.24 10.89
N LEU A 75 8.32 -3.39 11.53
CA LEU A 75 8.99 -4.55 10.96
C LEU A 75 8.20 -5.16 9.80
N ILE A 76 6.86 -5.23 9.93
CA ILE A 76 5.98 -5.68 8.84
C ILE A 76 6.13 -4.75 7.63
N PHE A 77 5.97 -3.44 7.80
CA PHE A 77 6.15 -2.47 6.70
C PHE A 77 7.54 -2.53 6.09
N THR A 78 8.57 -2.67 6.92
CA THR A 78 9.96 -2.85 6.49
C THR A 78 10.11 -4.08 5.60
N ALA A 79 9.63 -5.24 6.07
CA ALA A 79 9.71 -6.50 5.34
C ALA A 79 8.90 -6.44 4.04
N THR A 80 7.71 -5.85 4.07
CA THR A 80 6.86 -5.68 2.88
C THR A 80 7.52 -4.80 1.82
N VAL A 81 8.09 -3.64 2.20
CA VAL A 81 8.80 -2.77 1.24
C VAL A 81 10.05 -3.44 0.71
N ALA A 82 10.88 -4.00 1.59
CA ALA A 82 12.12 -4.65 1.19
C ALA A 82 11.86 -5.84 0.26
N GLY A 83 10.88 -6.67 0.62
CA GLY A 83 10.42 -7.78 -0.21
C GLY A 83 9.90 -7.30 -1.55
N SER A 84 9.00 -6.31 -1.58
CA SER A 84 8.44 -5.78 -2.83
C SER A 84 9.52 -5.20 -3.74
N PHE A 85 10.49 -4.48 -3.18
CA PHE A 85 11.65 -3.97 -3.93
C PHE A 85 12.46 -5.10 -4.54
N ALA A 86 12.78 -6.12 -3.75
CA ALA A 86 13.52 -7.29 -4.22
C ALA A 86 12.74 -8.03 -5.32
N PHE A 87 11.46 -8.32 -5.11
CA PHE A 87 10.62 -9.02 -6.07
C PHE A 87 10.48 -8.26 -7.40
N MET A 88 10.11 -6.97 -7.37
CA MET A 88 9.94 -6.18 -8.60
C MET A 88 11.26 -6.02 -9.37
N HIS A 89 12.36 -5.80 -8.66
CA HIS A 89 13.67 -5.67 -9.30
C HIS A 89 14.16 -7.00 -9.87
N GLN A 90 14.00 -8.09 -9.12
CA GLN A 90 14.39 -9.43 -9.56
C GLN A 90 13.55 -9.88 -10.76
N HIS A 91 12.24 -9.63 -10.76
CA HIS A 91 11.35 -9.89 -11.90
C HIS A 91 11.85 -9.19 -13.15
N ALA A 92 12.01 -7.86 -13.11
CA ALA A 92 12.43 -7.05 -14.26
C ALA A 92 13.86 -7.40 -14.74
N LYS A 93 14.75 -7.85 -13.85
CA LYS A 93 16.11 -8.29 -14.19
C LYS A 93 16.13 -9.63 -14.93
N HIS A 94 15.27 -10.56 -14.53
CA HIS A 94 15.27 -11.93 -15.05
C HIS A 94 14.20 -12.17 -16.11
N LEU A 95 13.34 -11.19 -16.41
CA LEU A 95 12.39 -11.29 -17.50
C LEU A 95 13.11 -11.55 -18.83
N ARG A 96 12.57 -12.49 -19.60
CA ARG A 96 13.04 -12.89 -20.94
C ARG A 96 11.86 -12.88 -21.90
N GLY A 97 12.14 -12.71 -23.19
CA GLY A 97 11.13 -12.67 -24.23
C GLY A 97 11.30 -11.45 -25.13
N GLU A 98 10.18 -10.95 -25.65
CA GLU A 98 10.16 -9.80 -26.56
C GLU A 98 10.67 -8.52 -25.90
N ASP A 99 11.46 -7.73 -26.64
CA ASP A 99 12.14 -6.53 -26.11
C ASP A 99 11.17 -5.51 -25.51
N TRP A 100 9.99 -5.34 -26.09
CA TRP A 100 8.99 -4.41 -25.56
C TRP A 100 8.48 -4.84 -24.18
N LYS A 101 8.37 -6.16 -23.90
CA LYS A 101 7.96 -6.67 -22.58
C LYS A 101 9.02 -6.37 -21.54
N ILE A 102 10.29 -6.61 -21.89
CA ILE A 102 11.44 -6.31 -21.03
C ILE A 102 11.52 -4.81 -20.76
N ALA A 103 11.39 -3.98 -21.78
CA ALA A 103 11.43 -2.53 -21.66
C ALA A 103 10.29 -2.00 -20.78
N ARG A 104 9.06 -2.48 -21.01
CA ARG A 104 7.88 -2.15 -20.20
C ARG A 104 8.04 -2.54 -18.73
N SER A 105 8.54 -3.75 -18.47
CA SER A 105 8.78 -4.25 -17.11
C SER A 105 9.77 -3.38 -16.34
N ARG A 106 10.91 -3.05 -16.97
CA ARG A 106 11.92 -2.16 -16.39
C ARG A 106 11.39 -0.75 -16.18
N ALA A 107 10.63 -0.20 -17.12
CA ALA A 107 9.99 1.11 -16.99
C ALA A 107 9.00 1.14 -15.82
N MET A 108 8.17 0.10 -15.69
CA MET A 108 7.23 -0.07 -14.58
C MET A 108 7.96 -0.13 -13.25
N THR A 109 8.94 -1.04 -13.11
CA THR A 109 9.72 -1.20 -11.89
C THR A 109 10.42 0.10 -11.49
N ASN A 110 11.11 0.75 -12.43
CA ASN A 110 11.80 2.02 -12.17
C ASN A 110 10.85 3.13 -11.67
N SER A 111 9.63 3.14 -12.16
CA SER A 111 8.63 4.16 -11.85
C SER A 111 7.87 3.87 -10.55
N MET A 112 7.73 2.59 -10.18
CA MET A 112 7.00 2.17 -8.97
C MET A 112 7.86 2.12 -7.71
N LEU A 113 9.17 1.87 -7.82
CA LEU A 113 10.05 1.71 -6.66
C LEU A 113 10.02 2.91 -5.70
N LYS A 114 10.11 4.14 -6.20
CA LYS A 114 10.11 5.34 -5.34
C LYS A 114 8.73 5.61 -4.70
N PRO A 115 7.62 5.64 -5.45
CA PRO A 115 6.28 5.80 -4.87
C PRO A 115 5.98 4.75 -3.80
N LEU A 116 6.29 3.48 -4.05
CA LEU A 116 6.04 2.41 -3.08
C LEU A 116 6.79 2.65 -1.77
N GLY A 117 8.09 2.96 -1.83
CA GLY A 117 8.88 3.25 -0.64
C GLY A 117 8.39 4.48 0.12
N LEU A 118 8.09 5.57 -0.60
CA LEU A 118 7.57 6.81 -0.01
C LEU A 118 6.25 6.56 0.72
N TRP A 119 5.27 5.95 0.07
CA TRP A 119 3.94 5.79 0.66
C TRP A 119 3.92 4.79 1.80
N MET A 120 4.73 3.75 1.75
CA MET A 120 4.89 2.83 2.88
C MET A 120 5.57 3.51 4.08
N PHE A 121 6.52 4.41 3.82
CA PHE A 121 7.08 5.28 4.87
C PHE A 121 6.03 6.21 5.48
N VAL A 122 5.24 6.90 4.65
CA VAL A 122 4.17 7.80 5.14
C VAL A 122 3.13 7.03 5.95
N LEU A 123 2.70 5.86 5.48
CA LEU A 123 1.76 5.00 6.21
C LEU A 123 2.33 4.55 7.55
N ASN A 124 3.59 4.09 7.58
CA ASN A 124 4.22 3.69 8.84
C ASN A 124 4.33 4.87 9.81
N LEU A 125 4.73 6.05 9.33
CA LEU A 125 4.84 7.26 10.13
C LEU A 125 3.49 7.63 10.75
N ILE A 126 2.41 7.60 9.97
CA ILE A 126 1.06 7.85 10.48
C ILE A 126 0.69 6.83 11.54
N ILE A 127 0.91 5.53 11.30
CA ILE A 127 0.56 4.47 12.24
C ILE A 127 1.32 4.64 13.56
N VAL A 128 2.65 4.79 13.54
CA VAL A 128 3.42 4.92 14.78
C VAL A 128 3.10 6.22 15.53
N ALA A 129 2.85 7.33 14.82
CA ALA A 129 2.40 8.55 15.45
C ALA A 129 1.01 8.39 16.09
N SER A 130 0.08 7.73 15.38
CA SER A 130 -1.26 7.46 15.88
C SER A 130 -1.22 6.67 17.17
N ILE A 131 -0.44 5.57 17.17
CA ILE A 131 -0.25 4.72 18.34
C ILE A 131 0.32 5.53 19.50
N TYR A 132 1.38 6.30 19.26
CA TYR A 132 2.03 7.14 20.28
C TYR A 132 1.04 8.10 20.93
N PHE A 133 0.30 8.84 20.12
CA PHE A 133 -0.67 9.78 20.64
C PHE A 133 -1.85 9.08 21.29
N SER A 134 -2.27 7.89 20.83
CA SER A 134 -3.37 7.12 21.43
C SER A 134 -3.09 6.67 22.86
N ILE A 135 -1.80 6.51 23.23
CA ILE A 135 -1.40 6.07 24.58
C ILE A 135 -0.89 7.21 25.48
N THR A 136 -0.55 8.37 24.92
CA THR A 136 -0.06 9.54 25.67
C THR A 136 -1.11 10.64 25.79
N THR A 137 -2.01 10.74 24.81
CA THR A 137 -3.12 11.69 24.79
C THR A 137 -4.43 10.91 24.68
N VAL A 138 -5.41 11.23 25.51
CA VAL A 138 -6.72 10.54 25.45
C VAL A 138 -7.53 11.00 24.22
N GLU A 139 -7.09 12.05 23.50
CA GLU A 139 -7.90 12.75 22.50
C GLU A 139 -7.18 13.01 21.16
N ILE A 140 -6.73 11.96 20.46
CA ILE A 140 -6.77 12.07 19.00
C ILE A 140 -8.19 11.78 18.54
N PHE A 141 -8.83 12.83 18.04
CA PHE A 141 -10.12 12.76 17.35
C PHE A 141 -10.02 11.77 16.17
N SER A 142 -10.50 10.54 16.38
CA SER A 142 -10.41 9.41 15.46
C SER A 142 -10.86 9.71 14.01
N PRO A 143 -11.82 10.62 13.74
CA PRO A 143 -12.21 10.96 12.37
C PRO A 143 -11.12 11.64 11.54
N LEU A 144 -10.27 12.50 12.13
CA LEU A 144 -9.20 13.18 11.38
C LEU A 144 -8.13 12.20 10.94
N LEU A 145 -7.83 11.20 11.76
CA LEU A 145 -6.91 10.12 11.42
C LEU A 145 -7.44 9.31 10.23
N ILE A 146 -8.72 8.93 10.29
CA ILE A 146 -9.40 8.17 9.23
C ILE A 146 -9.36 8.97 7.92
N VAL A 147 -9.68 10.27 7.96
CA VAL A 147 -9.60 11.16 6.79
C VAL A 147 -8.18 11.23 6.26
N GLY A 148 -7.18 11.41 7.14
CA GLY A 148 -5.77 11.43 6.76
C GLY A 148 -5.33 10.14 6.06
N LEU A 149 -5.72 8.98 6.61
CA LEU A 149 -5.42 7.68 6.01
C LEU A 149 -6.10 7.51 4.65
N ILE A 150 -7.38 7.91 4.51
CA ILE A 150 -8.09 7.91 3.23
C ILE A 150 -7.36 8.77 2.20
N LEU A 151 -6.96 9.99 2.57
CA LEU A 151 -6.24 10.89 1.67
C LEU A 151 -4.91 10.31 1.21
N VAL A 152 -4.17 9.66 2.12
CA VAL A 152 -2.90 8.97 1.79
C VAL A 152 -3.13 7.81 0.83
N VAL A 153 -4.15 6.99 1.07
CA VAL A 153 -4.50 5.88 0.17
C VAL A 153 -4.94 6.41 -1.20
N VAL A 154 -5.78 7.45 -1.25
CA VAL A 154 -6.22 8.07 -2.51
C VAL A 154 -5.03 8.65 -3.28
N ALA A 155 -4.12 9.35 -2.60
CA ALA A 155 -2.92 9.92 -3.21
C ALA A 155 -1.96 8.84 -3.74
N LEU A 156 -1.78 7.74 -3.00
CA LEU A 156 -1.05 6.56 -3.46
C LEU A 156 -1.69 5.98 -4.74
N LEU A 157 -3.00 5.71 -4.72
CA LEU A 157 -3.71 5.15 -5.86
C LEU A 157 -3.64 6.08 -7.08
N TRP A 158 -3.78 7.39 -6.88
CA TRP A 158 -3.64 8.39 -7.92
C TRP A 158 -2.24 8.38 -8.55
N GLN A 159 -1.20 8.33 -7.72
CA GLN A 159 0.17 8.26 -8.23
C GLN A 159 0.43 6.96 -8.99
N MET A 160 -0.07 5.82 -8.49
CA MET A 160 0.03 4.53 -9.18
C MET A 160 -0.70 4.56 -10.52
N ALA A 161 -1.90 5.14 -10.59
CA ALA A 161 -2.65 5.33 -11.83
C ALA A 161 -1.87 6.16 -12.85
N GLY A 162 -1.23 7.25 -12.38
CA GLY A 162 -0.38 8.09 -13.21
C GLY A 162 0.83 7.34 -13.78
N VAL A 163 1.51 6.53 -12.96
CA VAL A 163 2.63 5.68 -13.43
C VAL A 163 2.14 4.68 -14.47
N GLN A 164 1.02 4.01 -14.22
CA GLN A 164 0.45 3.01 -15.13
C GLN A 164 0.08 3.63 -16.48
N LYS A 165 -0.59 4.78 -16.45
CA LYS A 165 -0.94 5.54 -17.65
C LYS A 165 0.31 5.91 -18.45
N TRP A 166 1.34 6.44 -17.77
CA TRP A 166 2.61 6.79 -18.42
C TRP A 166 3.30 5.57 -19.06
N VAL A 167 3.33 4.42 -18.37
CA VAL A 167 3.90 3.18 -18.94
C VAL A 167 3.09 2.71 -20.15
N ASP A 168 1.76 2.72 -20.08
CA ASP A 168 0.91 2.31 -21.20
C ASP A 168 1.04 3.24 -22.43
N GLU A 169 1.40 4.52 -22.23
CA GLU A 169 1.67 5.47 -23.32
C GLU A 169 3.07 5.32 -23.93
N GLN A 170 4.11 5.13 -23.11
CA GLN A 170 5.50 5.08 -23.57
C GLN A 170 5.97 3.68 -23.98
N TYR A 171 5.41 2.65 -23.35
CA TYR A 171 5.76 1.23 -23.53
C TYR A 171 4.46 0.40 -23.66
N PRO A 172 3.68 0.64 -24.73
CA PRO A 172 2.36 0.04 -24.87
C PRO A 172 2.43 -1.48 -24.99
N ASP A 173 1.56 -2.16 -24.25
CA ASP A 173 1.18 -3.53 -24.53
C ASP A 173 0.20 -3.55 -25.71
N PRO A 174 0.53 -4.23 -26.83
CA PRO A 174 -0.31 -4.22 -28.04
C PRO A 174 -1.74 -4.72 -27.82
N LYS A 175 -1.95 -5.61 -26.85
CA LYS A 175 -3.25 -6.22 -26.57
C LYS A 175 -4.00 -5.44 -25.49
N ILE A 176 -3.30 -5.01 -24.45
CA ILE A 176 -3.94 -4.51 -23.23
C ILE A 176 -4.05 -2.98 -23.22
N SER A 177 -3.01 -2.24 -23.59
CA SER A 177 -2.91 -0.80 -23.31
C SER A 177 -4.02 0.03 -23.99
N LYS A 178 -4.50 -0.37 -25.18
CA LYS A 178 -5.62 0.30 -25.87
C LYS A 178 -6.97 0.22 -25.12
N HIS A 179 -7.13 -0.77 -24.25
CA HIS A 179 -8.34 -1.01 -23.48
C HIS A 179 -8.24 -0.49 -22.04
N MET A 180 -7.08 0.07 -21.66
CA MET A 180 -6.87 0.68 -20.34
C MET A 180 -7.47 2.10 -20.29
N LYS A 181 -8.20 2.38 -19.22
CA LYS A 181 -8.80 3.69 -18.91
C LYS A 181 -8.18 4.25 -17.63
N TRP A 182 -7.69 5.49 -17.72
CA TRP A 182 -7.07 6.24 -16.62
C TRP A 182 -5.92 5.51 -15.91
N GLY A 183 -5.24 4.57 -16.59
CA GLY A 183 -4.16 3.77 -16.01
C GLY A 183 -4.59 2.72 -14.97
N MET A 184 -5.90 2.59 -14.68
CA MET A 184 -6.40 1.68 -13.64
C MET A 184 -7.36 0.63 -14.16
N PHE A 185 -8.32 1.02 -15.00
CA PHE A 185 -9.47 0.18 -15.33
C PHE A 185 -9.32 -0.41 -16.73
N TYR A 186 -9.31 -1.73 -16.84
CA TYR A 186 -9.37 -2.41 -18.13
C TYR A 186 -10.83 -2.59 -18.54
N TYR A 187 -11.15 -2.22 -19.79
CA TYR A 187 -12.50 -2.36 -20.34
C TYR A 187 -12.44 -2.89 -21.77
N ASN A 188 -12.79 -4.16 -21.94
CA ASN A 188 -12.93 -4.79 -23.25
C ASN A 188 -14.14 -5.74 -23.28
N PRO A 189 -15.26 -5.35 -23.91
CA PRO A 189 -16.44 -6.22 -24.03
C PRO A 189 -16.21 -7.48 -24.86
N GLU A 190 -15.20 -7.48 -25.75
CA GLU A 190 -14.86 -8.63 -26.61
C GLU A 190 -13.99 -9.67 -25.88
N ASP A 191 -13.40 -9.29 -24.75
CA ASP A 191 -12.56 -10.19 -23.95
C ASP A 191 -13.44 -10.98 -22.97
N PRO A 192 -13.56 -12.32 -23.13
CA PRO A 192 -14.41 -13.13 -22.26
C PRO A 192 -13.82 -13.29 -20.86
N ASN A 193 -12.56 -12.91 -20.63
CA ASN A 193 -11.91 -13.11 -19.34
C ASN A 193 -12.39 -12.08 -18.31
N MET A 194 -12.70 -12.57 -17.11
CA MET A 194 -13.00 -11.73 -15.95
C MET A 194 -11.76 -10.97 -15.46
N MET A 195 -10.60 -11.62 -15.45
CA MET A 195 -9.33 -11.03 -15.05
C MET A 195 -8.33 -11.14 -16.19
N VAL A 196 -7.61 -10.05 -16.43
CA VAL A 196 -6.58 -9.97 -17.46
C VAL A 196 -5.23 -9.82 -16.79
N HIS A 197 -4.32 -10.70 -17.18
CA HIS A 197 -2.96 -10.70 -16.68
C HIS A 197 -2.15 -9.57 -17.33
N ARG A 198 -1.37 -8.88 -16.50
CA ARG A 198 -0.36 -7.90 -16.88
C ARG A 198 0.96 -8.35 -16.26
N ASP A 199 2.07 -7.81 -16.76
CA ASP A 199 3.42 -8.26 -16.37
C ASP A 199 3.64 -8.48 -14.85
N LEU A 200 3.31 -7.50 -14.00
CA LEU A 200 3.46 -7.57 -12.54
C LEU A 200 2.14 -7.59 -11.77
N ASN A 201 0.99 -7.57 -12.45
CA ASN A 201 -0.32 -7.49 -11.79
C ASN A 201 -1.41 -8.15 -12.62
N SER A 202 -2.60 -8.30 -12.05
CA SER A 202 -3.80 -8.64 -12.82
C SER A 202 -4.85 -7.59 -12.55
N THR A 203 -5.71 -7.33 -13.52
CA THR A 203 -6.82 -6.38 -13.36
C THR A 203 -8.12 -7.02 -13.79
N PHE A 204 -9.22 -6.57 -13.21
CA PHE A 204 -10.55 -7.01 -13.60
C PHE A 204 -10.97 -6.34 -14.91
N ASN A 205 -11.63 -7.10 -15.78
CA ASN A 205 -12.31 -6.55 -16.94
C ASN A 205 -13.64 -5.95 -16.52
N MET A 206 -13.71 -4.62 -16.51
CA MET A 206 -14.89 -3.86 -16.07
C MET A 206 -16.09 -4.06 -17.01
N ALA A 207 -15.88 -4.58 -18.23
CA ALA A 207 -16.96 -4.95 -19.15
C ALA A 207 -17.61 -6.30 -18.79
N HIS A 208 -16.95 -7.13 -17.99
CA HIS A 208 -17.42 -8.47 -17.65
C HIS A 208 -18.24 -8.45 -16.34
N LYS A 209 -19.47 -8.96 -16.38
CA LYS A 209 -20.39 -8.96 -15.21
C LYS A 209 -19.82 -9.69 -14.00
N GLY A 210 -19.12 -10.80 -14.22
CA GLY A 210 -18.47 -11.57 -13.16
C GLY A 210 -17.42 -10.78 -12.38
N SER A 211 -16.78 -9.78 -13.00
CA SER A 211 -15.80 -8.92 -12.34
C SER A 211 -16.43 -8.11 -11.21
N TRP A 212 -17.63 -7.57 -11.46
CA TRP A 212 -18.39 -6.81 -10.47
C TRP A 212 -18.87 -7.68 -9.31
N VAL A 213 -19.27 -8.92 -9.59
CA VAL A 213 -19.62 -9.90 -8.54
C VAL A 213 -18.39 -10.23 -7.69
N ALA A 214 -17.26 -10.53 -8.32
CA ALA A 214 -16.02 -10.85 -7.62
C ALA A 214 -15.50 -9.67 -6.78
N MET A 215 -15.50 -8.45 -7.34
CA MET A 215 -15.13 -7.23 -6.61
C MET A 215 -16.10 -6.93 -5.46
N GLY A 216 -17.40 -7.08 -5.70
CA GLY A 216 -18.43 -6.91 -4.68
C GLY A 216 -18.25 -7.89 -3.53
N ALA A 217 -17.91 -9.15 -3.79
CA ALA A 217 -17.60 -10.13 -2.76
C ALA A 217 -16.29 -9.79 -2.02
N LEU A 218 -15.24 -9.43 -2.76
CA LEU A 218 -13.92 -9.11 -2.19
C LEU A 218 -13.96 -7.91 -1.24
N LEU A 219 -14.71 -6.87 -1.60
CA LEU A 219 -14.86 -5.66 -0.78
C LEU A 219 -16.00 -5.77 0.23
N GLY A 220 -17.11 -6.39 -0.16
CA GLY A 220 -18.31 -6.48 0.65
C GLY A 220 -18.18 -7.44 1.82
N LEU A 221 -17.55 -8.61 1.64
CA LEU A 221 -17.46 -9.62 2.72
C LEU A 221 -16.67 -9.11 3.94
N PRO A 222 -15.48 -8.47 3.79
CA PRO A 222 -14.79 -7.88 4.94
C PRO A 222 -15.59 -6.78 5.62
N VAL A 223 -16.27 -5.92 4.85
CA VAL A 223 -17.10 -4.85 5.41
C VAL A 223 -18.28 -5.41 6.21
N ILE A 224 -18.95 -6.44 5.68
CA ILE A 224 -20.03 -7.13 6.37
C ILE A 224 -19.51 -7.80 7.63
N LEU A 225 -18.34 -8.46 7.56
CA LEU A 225 -17.72 -9.09 8.73
C LEU A 225 -17.42 -8.07 9.83
N VAL A 226 -16.79 -6.94 9.48
CA VAL A 226 -16.53 -5.86 10.43
C VAL A 226 -17.84 -5.33 11.02
N ALA A 227 -18.85 -5.07 10.19
CA ALA A 227 -20.15 -4.59 10.66
C ALA A 227 -20.82 -5.59 11.63
N VAL A 228 -20.77 -6.90 11.35
CA VAL A 228 -21.32 -7.93 12.24
C VAL A 228 -20.55 -7.98 13.57
N LEU A 229 -19.22 -7.95 13.53
CA LEU A 229 -18.39 -7.96 14.75
C LEU A 229 -18.59 -6.69 15.59
N SER A 230 -18.76 -5.54 14.95
CA SER A 230 -19.06 -4.27 15.63
C SER A 230 -20.47 -4.24 16.23
N ILE A 231 -21.46 -4.87 15.61
CA ILE A 231 -22.81 -4.98 16.18
C ILE A 231 -22.85 -5.98 17.34
N ALA A 232 -22.10 -7.09 17.25
CA ALA A 232 -22.04 -8.11 18.31
C ALA A 232 -21.33 -7.63 19.59
N THR A 233 -20.64 -6.49 19.53
CA THR A 233 -19.90 -5.87 20.65
C THR A 233 -20.61 -4.62 21.21
N LEU A 234 -21.78 -4.26 20.68
CA LEU A 234 -22.70 -3.25 21.23
C LEU A 234 -23.68 -3.87 22.24
#